data_AF-A0A392QCD6-F1
#
_entry.id   AF-A0A392QCD6-F1
#
_cell.length_a   1.000
_cell.length_b   1.000
_cell.length_c   1.000
_cell.angle_alpha   90.00
_cell.angle_beta   90.00
_cell.angle_gamma   90.00
#
_symmetry.space_group_name_H-M   'P 1'
#
loop_
_entity.id
_entity.type
_entity.pdbx_description
1 polymer ?
#
loop_
_entity_poly.entity_id
_entity_poly.type
_entity_poly.pdbx_seq_one_letter_code
_entity_poly.pdbx_strand_id
1 'polypeptide(L)' 'MELKILMIDENVQREIINHRSLRHPNIVRFKEVILTPTHLAIVMEYASGGELFERICNAGRFSEDE' A
#
# COMPACT_ATOMS: atom_id res chain seq x y z
N MET A 1 -3.33 -11.36 17.14
CA MET A 1 -3.35 -10.88 15.73
C MET A 1 -2.78 -11.91 14.77
N GLU A 2 -1.66 -12.56 15.07
CA GLU A 2 -1.04 -13.55 14.16
C GLU A 2 -1.97 -14.71 13.75
N LEU A 3 -2.76 -15.24 14.69
CA LEU A 3 -3.70 -16.34 14.43
C LEU A 3 -4.83 -16.02 13.42
N LYS A 4 -5.10 -14.74 13.14
CA LYS A 4 -6.17 -14.31 12.21
C LYS A 4 -5.71 -14.23 10.75
N ILE A 5 -4.41 -14.06 10.51
CA ILE A 5 -3.86 -13.88 9.16
C ILE A 5 -3.84 -15.20 8.38
N LEU A 6 -3.81 -16.35 9.06
CA LEU A 6 -3.81 -17.68 8.44
C LEU A 6 -5.06 -18.01 7.60
N MET A 7 -6.14 -17.22 7.71
CA MET A 7 -7.34 -17.37 6.89
C MET A 7 -7.28 -16.57 5.57
N ILE A 8 -6.19 -15.83 5.35
CA ILE A 8 -5.99 -14.98 4.18
C ILE A 8 -5.16 -15.76 3.16
N ASP A 9 -5.43 -15.52 1.88
CA ASP A 9 -4.61 -16.05 0.78
C ASP A 9 -3.10 -15.83 1.04
N GLU A 10 -2.30 -16.85 0.76
CA GLU A 10 -0.86 -16.84 1.06
C GLU A 10 -0.11 -15.71 0.35
N ASN A 11 -0.55 -15.29 -0.84
CA ASN A 11 0.08 -14.20 -1.57
C ASN A 11 -0.19 -12.87 -0.89
N VAL A 12 -1.43 -12.65 -0.45
CA VAL A 12 -1.82 -11.44 0.30
C VAL A 12 -1.08 -11.38 1.64
N GLN A 13 -0.96 -12.51 2.35
CA GLN A 13 -0.16 -12.59 3.57
C GLN A 13 1.30 -12.21 3.31
N ARG A 14 1.90 -12.72 2.23
CA ARG A 14 3.28 -12.42 1.85
C ARG A 14 3.47 -10.93 1.56
N GLU A 15 2.54 -10.31 0.84
CA GLU A 15 2.60 -8.87 0.57
C GLU A 15 2.53 -8.03 1.85
N ILE A 16 1.63 -8.37 2.77
CA ILE A 16 1.54 -7.69 4.08
C ILE A 16 2.87 -7.80 4.85
N ILE A 17 3.44 -9.00 4.93
CA ILE A 17 4.69 -9.24 5.67
C ILE A 17 5.84 -8.45 5.03
N ASN A 18 5.96 -8.54 3.71
CA ASN A 18 7.01 -7.85 2.98
C ASN A 18 6.89 -6.33 3.16
N HIS A 19 5.71 -5.76 2.92
CA HIS A 19 5.51 -4.31 3.02
C HIS A 19 5.71 -3.79 4.44
N ARG A 20 5.25 -4.53 5.47
CA ARG A 20 5.44 -4.17 6.88
C ARG A 20 6.91 -4.06 7.29
N SER A 21 7.80 -4.79 6.62
CA SER A 21 9.23 -4.76 6.88
C SER A 21 9.94 -3.55 6.24
N LEU A 22 9.34 -2.92 5.23
CA LEU A 22 9.95 -1.82 4.49
C LEU A 22 9.91 -0.51 5.27
N ARG A 23 11.08 0.11 5.42
CA ARG A 23 11.25 1.42 6.07
C ARG A 23 12.20 2.28 5.26
N HIS A 24 11.64 3.07 4.35
CA HIS A 24 12.39 3.94 3.44
C HIS A 24 11.58 5.20 3.11
N PRO A 25 12.19 6.39 2.96
CA PRO A 25 11.45 7.63 2.64
C PRO A 25 10.64 7.56 1.34
N ASN A 26 11.06 6.73 0.38
CA ASN A 26 10.38 6.60 -0.92
C ASN A 26 9.41 5.41 -1.00
N ILE A 27 9.03 4.82 0.14
CA ILE A 27 8.05 3.73 0.20
C ILE A 27 6.96 4.16 1.17
N VAL A 28 5.71 4.19 0.70
CA VAL A 28 4.54 4.52 1.54
C VAL A 28 4.55 3.62 2.76
N ARG A 29 4.55 4.22 3.95
CA ARG A 29 4.68 3.44 5.18
C ARG A 29 3.45 2.61 5.46
N PHE A 30 3.66 1.32 5.66
CA PHE A 30 2.67 0.42 6.23
C PHE A 30 2.48 0.73 7.72
N LYS A 31 1.23 0.96 8.17
CA LYS A 31 0.94 1.27 9.58
C LYS A 31 0.35 0.08 10.33
N GLU A 32 -0.75 -0.47 9.84
CA GLU A 32 -1.44 -1.58 10.49
C GLU A 32 -2.33 -2.36 9.51
N VAL A 33 -2.78 -3.54 9.95
CA VAL A 33 -3.76 -4.36 9.25
C VAL A 33 -4.91 -4.69 10.20
N ILE A 34 -6.12 -4.54 9.71
CA ILE A 34 -7.35 -4.81 10.46
C ILE A 34 -8.11 -5.90 9.73
N LEU A 35 -8.36 -7.01 10.44
CA LEU A 35 -9.18 -8.10 9.92
C LEU A 35 -10.52 -8.15 10.66
N THR A 36 -11.58 -7.99 9.89
CA THR A 36 -12.97 -8.24 10.29
C THR A 36 -13.43 -9.59 9.73
N PRO A 37 -14.61 -10.11 10.13
CA PRO A 37 -15.10 -11.37 9.57
C PRO A 37 -15.29 -11.37 8.04
N THR A 38 -15.46 -10.20 7.42
CA THR A 38 -15.81 -10.08 5.99
C THR A 38 -14.81 -9.26 5.17
N HIS A 39 -13.92 -8.51 5.82
CA HIS A 39 -13.01 -7.60 5.15
C HIS A 39 -11.62 -7.59 5.79
N LEU A 40 -10.62 -7.45 4.92
CA LEU A 40 -9.26 -7.10 5.24
C LEU A 40 -9.04 -5.61 4.91
N ALA A 41 -8.61 -4.82 5.88
CA ALA A 41 -8.24 -3.43 5.68
C ALA A 41 -6.75 -3.22 5.95
N ILE A 42 -6.06 -2.56 5.04
CA ILE A 42 -4.65 -2.18 5.17
C ILE A 42 -4.59 -0.68 5.39
N VAL A 43 -3.95 -0.26 6.48
CA VAL A 43 -3.79 1.15 6.84
C VAL A 43 -2.37 1.58 6.48
N MET A 44 -2.28 2.63 5.68
CA MET A 44 -1.02 3.15 5.14
C MET A 44 -0.83 4.64 5.43
N GLU A 45 0.36 5.14 5.18
CA GLU A 45 0.63 6.57 5.10
C GLU A 45 -0.20 7.25 4.01
N TYR A 46 -0.67 8.46 4.32
CA TYR A 46 -1.48 9.25 3.39
C TYR A 46 -0.56 10.08 2.50
N ALA A 47 -0.60 9.81 1.19
CA ALA A 47 0.11 10.58 0.18
C ALA A 47 -0.83 11.63 -0.43
N SER A 48 -0.76 12.88 0.03
CA SER A 48 -1.65 13.96 -0.41
C SER A 48 -1.41 14.43 -1.85
N GLY A 49 -0.34 13.98 -2.50
CA GLY A 49 0.03 14.36 -3.87
C GLY A 49 -0.76 13.66 -4.97
N GLY A 50 -1.63 12.71 -4.63
CA GLY A 50 -2.40 11.93 -5.59
C GLY A 50 -1.57 10.90 -6.36
N GLU A 51 -2.17 10.33 -7.41
CA GLU A 51 -1.53 9.30 -8.23
C GLU A 51 -0.79 9.89 -9.43
N LEU A 52 0.41 9.36 -9.70
CA LEU A 52 1.20 9.77 -10.87
C LEU A 52 0.44 9.49 -12.18
N PHE A 53 -0.24 8.34 -12.26
CA PHE A 53 -0.99 7.96 -13.46
C PHE A 53 -2.06 9.00 -13.79
N GLU A 54 -2.85 9.43 -12.81
CA GLU A 54 -3.85 10.50 -13.01
C GLU A 54 -3.20 11.79 -13.49
N ARG A 55 -2.06 12.19 -12.90
CA ARG A 55 -1.35 13.38 -13.34
C ARG A 55 -0.86 13.26 -14.80
N ILE A 56 -0.35 12.08 -15.20
CA ILE A 56 0.06 11.82 -16.60
C ILE A 56 -1.16 11.91 -17.53
N CYS A 57 -2.26 11.26 -17.19
CA CYS A 57 -3.47 11.30 -18.01
C CYS A 57 -3.99 12.72 -18.21
N ASN A 58 -3.92 13.56 -17.17
CA ASN A 58 -4.37 14.96 -17.23
C ASN A 58 -3.40 15.87 -18.00
N ALA A 59 -2.09 15.65 -17.88
CA ALA A 59 -1.07 16.47 -18.54
C ALA A 59 -0.70 15.98 -19.95
N GLY A 60 -1.00 14.73 -20.28
CA GLY A 60 -0.57 14.02 -21.49
C GLY A 60 0.88 13.52 -21.43
N ARG A 61 1.83 14.37 -21.02
CA ARG A 61 3.24 14.03 -20.77
C ARG A 61 3.89 15.03 -19.81
N PHE A 62 4.98 14.63 -19.17
CA PHE A 62 5.87 15.53 -18.43
C PHE A 62 7.11 15.89 -19.24
N SER A 63 7.77 16.98 -18.87
CA SER A 63 9.13 17.26 -19.33
C SER A 63 10.11 16.28 -18.68
N GLU A 64 11.33 16.16 -19.21
CA GLU A 64 12.37 15.31 -18.61
C GLU A 64 12.79 15.78 -17.21
N ASP A 65 12.74 17.10 -16.96
CA ASP A 65 13.07 17.70 -15.66
C ASP A 65 11.94 17.59 -14.62
N GLU A 66 10.78 17.06 -15.00
CA GLU A 66 9.60 16.87 -14.13
C GLU A 66 9.36 15.38 -13.85
#